data_AF-A0A9W6ZTU8-F1
#
_entry.id   AF-A0A9W6ZTU8-F1
#
_cell.length_a   1.000
_cell.length_b   1.000
_cell.length_c   1.000
_cell.angle_alpha   90.00
_cell.angle_beta   90.00
_cell.angle_gamma   90.00
#
_symmetry.space_group_name_H-M   'P 1'
#
loop_
_entity.id
_entity.type
_entity.pdbx_description
1 polymer ?
#
loop_
_entity_poly.entity_id
_entity_poly.type
_entity_poly.pdbx_seq_one_letter_code
_entity_poly.pdbx_strand_id
1 'polypeptide(L)'
;MIPRQLASSNPECTKTTAKLSQPDLVKIPRGIDYLSKTIGDDGDAVGKCFKCYLAIRENDRNPLLEEALVHMSLLIVFVQNYKKTKRLLREFAYVLTFTKPGVDAYRVAIGAEAEVGSMFAPKSELIYTKGAELFTEAIPGTMIQMYAFLTGSNHSSTAIFSLIVSVVTAAFTSNGLSFDQDLDKEKRKHSPDFYGYVPEEKDAKAKTFLAMFIMASCQLGGKAFACALGAVEGPSIVAAYIGLDILFFIFYKLVRRDFWYW
;
A
#
# COMPACT_ATOMS: atom_id res chain seq x y z
N MET A 1 27.33 -0.23 28.91
CA MET A 1 28.17 -1.42 29.09
C MET A 1 27.37 -2.42 29.93
N ILE A 2 26.53 -3.24 29.27
CA ILE A 2 25.75 -4.35 29.85
C ILE A 2 25.77 -5.45 28.76
N PRO A 3 25.99 -6.72 29.10
CA PRO A 3 26.92 -7.57 28.36
C PRO A 3 26.27 -8.44 27.27
N ARG A 4 27.06 -8.63 26.19
CA ARG A 4 27.05 -9.83 25.33
C ARG A 4 27.14 -11.07 26.23
N GLN A 5 26.25 -12.05 26.04
CA GLN A 5 26.44 -13.50 26.20
C GLN A 5 25.08 -14.11 26.55
N LEU A 6 24.38 -14.65 25.54
CA LEU A 6 23.41 -15.77 25.63
C LEU A 6 22.73 -15.94 24.27
N ALA A 7 23.43 -16.57 23.31
CA ALA A 7 22.83 -17.26 22.17
C ALA A 7 23.89 -18.03 21.38
N SER A 8 24.65 -18.91 22.03
CA SER A 8 25.33 -20.01 21.35
C SER A 8 24.82 -21.32 21.92
N SER A 9 23.88 -21.98 21.22
CA SER A 9 23.67 -23.45 21.30
C SER A 9 22.46 -23.95 20.50
N ASN A 10 22.09 -23.34 19.36
CA ASN A 10 21.18 -24.01 18.43
C ASN A 10 21.88 -24.28 17.07
N PRO A 11 22.25 -25.55 16.77
CA PRO A 11 22.91 -25.92 15.52
C PRO A 11 22.02 -25.80 14.27
N GLU A 12 20.72 -25.52 14.39
CA GLU A 12 19.85 -25.18 13.25
C GLU A 12 20.06 -23.74 12.75
N CYS A 13 20.44 -22.79 13.61
CA CYS A 13 20.63 -21.40 13.23
C CYS A 13 21.90 -21.19 12.38
N THR A 14 22.90 -22.05 12.56
CA THR A 14 24.15 -22.05 11.78
C THR A 14 23.96 -22.53 10.33
N LYS A 15 22.95 -23.38 10.08
CA LYS A 15 22.63 -23.86 8.72
C LYS A 15 21.89 -22.81 7.89
N THR A 16 21.08 -21.96 8.53
CA THR A 16 20.37 -20.86 7.86
C THR A 16 21.30 -19.70 7.54
N THR A 17 22.25 -19.40 8.42
CA THR A 17 23.26 -18.35 8.19
C THR A 17 24.31 -18.72 7.13
N ALA A 18 24.61 -20.01 6.94
CA ALA A 18 25.50 -20.47 5.87
C ALA A 18 24.87 -20.31 4.45
N LYS A 19 23.55 -20.41 4.32
CA LYS A 19 22.83 -20.20 3.04
C LYS A 19 22.72 -18.73 2.62
N LEU A 20 22.92 -17.78 3.53
CA LEU A 20 22.87 -16.34 3.26
C LEU A 20 24.20 -15.75 2.74
N SER A 21 25.24 -16.57 2.55
CA SER A 21 26.58 -16.12 2.11
C SER A 21 26.97 -16.47 0.68
N GLN A 22 26.07 -17.02 -0.14
CA GLN A 22 26.37 -17.31 -1.54
C GLN A 22 25.85 -16.20 -2.48
N PRO A 23 26.73 -15.54 -3.25
CA PRO A 23 26.35 -14.58 -4.27
C PRO A 23 25.94 -15.33 -5.55
N ASP A 24 24.96 -16.22 -5.47
CA ASP A 24 24.44 -16.92 -6.64
C ASP A 24 23.10 -16.31 -7.05
N LEU A 25 23.16 -15.59 -8.17
CA LEU A 25 22.07 -14.98 -8.92
C LEU A 25 20.75 -15.77 -8.82
N VAL A 26 19.85 -15.28 -7.96
CA VAL A 26 18.46 -15.70 -7.92
C VAL A 26 17.84 -15.42 -9.30
N LYS A 27 17.40 -16.47 -10.00
CA LYS A 27 16.70 -16.36 -11.29
C LYS A 27 15.38 -15.62 -11.09
N ILE A 28 15.37 -14.36 -11.56
CA ILE A 28 14.21 -13.47 -11.57
C ILE A 28 13.12 -14.07 -12.50
N PRO A 29 11.85 -14.14 -12.09
CA PRO A 29 10.76 -14.60 -12.95
C PRO A 29 10.58 -13.67 -14.18
N ARG A 30 10.35 -14.27 -15.35
CA ARG A 30 10.33 -13.62 -16.69
C ARG A 30 9.42 -12.40 -16.86
N GLY A 31 8.46 -12.16 -15.96
CA GLY A 31 7.60 -10.98 -15.98
C GLY A 31 8.26 -9.70 -15.46
N ILE A 32 9.27 -9.82 -14.59
CA ILE A 32 10.00 -8.69 -13.96
C ILE A 32 11.20 -8.26 -14.83
N ASP A 33 11.59 -9.10 -15.79
CA ASP A 33 12.70 -8.87 -16.72
C ASP A 33 12.50 -7.61 -17.59
N TYR A 34 11.25 -7.23 -17.87
CA TYR A 34 10.94 -6.00 -18.60
C TYR A 34 11.15 -4.74 -17.75
N LEU A 35 10.76 -4.76 -16.47
CA LEU A 35 10.98 -3.64 -15.55
C LEU A 35 12.46 -3.52 -15.14
N SER A 36 13.17 -4.65 -15.03
CA SER A 36 14.62 -4.69 -14.80
C SER A 36 15.44 -4.20 -15.99
N LYS A 37 14.94 -4.33 -17.22
CA LYS A 37 15.64 -3.83 -18.43
C LYS A 37 15.39 -2.35 -18.72
N THR A 38 14.28 -1.81 -18.25
CA THR A 38 13.92 -0.40 -18.51
C THR A 38 14.62 0.56 -17.53
N ILE A 39 14.98 0.06 -16.35
CA ILE A 39 15.79 0.79 -15.36
C ILE A 39 17.24 0.34 -15.58
N GLY A 40 18.00 1.13 -16.33
CA GLY A 40 19.34 0.82 -16.82
C GLY A 40 20.29 0.27 -15.75
N ASP A 41 21.17 -0.62 -16.21
CA ASP A 41 22.22 -1.33 -15.44
C ASP A 41 23.40 -0.42 -15.06
N ASP A 42 23.19 0.90 -15.09
CA ASP A 42 24.18 1.86 -14.63
C ASP A 42 24.20 1.82 -13.10
N GLY A 43 25.39 2.01 -12.52
CA GLY A 43 25.69 1.87 -11.09
C GLY A 43 24.93 2.78 -10.12
N ASP A 44 23.75 3.26 -10.49
CA ASP A 44 22.86 4.11 -9.72
C ASP A 44 22.36 3.42 -8.45
N ALA A 45 22.51 4.14 -7.34
CA ALA A 45 21.98 3.75 -6.04
C ALA A 45 20.47 3.41 -6.12
N VAL A 46 19.73 4.02 -7.04
CA VAL A 46 18.30 3.80 -7.26
C VAL A 46 17.99 2.40 -7.80
N GLY A 47 18.77 1.90 -8.77
CA GLY A 47 18.58 0.54 -9.32
C GLY A 47 18.92 -0.54 -8.30
N LYS A 48 19.98 -0.32 -7.50
CA LYS A 48 20.33 -1.19 -6.37
C LYS A 48 19.27 -1.15 -5.26
N CYS A 49 18.70 0.03 -4.99
CA CYS A 49 17.56 0.20 -4.08
C CYS A 49 16.33 -0.55 -4.56
N PHE A 50 16.01 -0.48 -5.85
CA PHE A 50 14.85 -1.15 -6.42
C PHE A 50 15.01 -2.68 -6.41
N LYS A 51 16.20 -3.21 -6.73
CA LYS A 51 16.50 -4.64 -6.58
C LYS A 51 16.44 -5.10 -5.12
N CYS A 52 16.91 -4.28 -4.17
CA CYS A 52 16.84 -4.58 -2.74
C CYS A 52 15.39 -4.51 -2.20
N TYR A 53 14.61 -3.53 -2.66
CA TYR A 53 13.18 -3.41 -2.39
C TYR A 53 12.42 -4.65 -2.87
N LEU A 54 12.64 -5.05 -4.13
CA LEU A 54 12.04 -6.25 -4.69
C LEU A 54 12.49 -7.50 -3.94
N ALA A 55 13.77 -7.62 -3.58
CA ALA A 55 14.28 -8.77 -2.84
C ALA A 55 13.69 -8.88 -1.41
N ILE A 56 13.55 -7.77 -0.67
CA ILE A 56 12.90 -7.76 0.65
C ILE A 56 11.41 -8.09 0.49
N ARG A 57 10.73 -7.46 -0.47
CA ARG A 57 9.32 -7.73 -0.78
C ARG A 57 9.07 -9.17 -1.21
N GLU A 58 10.02 -9.77 -1.93
CA GLU A 58 9.94 -11.13 -2.44
C GLU A 58 10.25 -12.18 -1.36
N ASN A 59 11.18 -11.87 -0.45
CA ASN A 59 11.54 -12.70 0.70
C ASN A 59 10.46 -12.70 1.79
N ASP A 60 9.81 -11.55 2.00
CA ASP A 60 8.75 -11.39 3.00
C ASP A 60 7.34 -11.55 2.39
N ARG A 61 7.24 -12.15 1.19
CA ARG A 61 5.95 -12.50 0.57
C ARG A 61 5.14 -13.38 1.52
N ASN A 62 4.19 -12.78 2.19
CA ASN A 62 3.16 -13.53 2.90
C ASN A 62 2.08 -13.89 1.88
N PRO A 63 1.93 -15.18 1.50
CA PRO A 63 0.92 -15.58 0.53
C PRO A 63 -0.48 -15.13 0.97
N LEU A 64 -0.74 -15.01 2.27
CA LEU A 64 -2.03 -14.51 2.78
C LEU A 64 -2.39 -13.09 2.31
N LEU A 65 -1.40 -12.19 2.16
CA LEU A 65 -1.66 -10.80 1.78
C LEU A 65 -1.91 -10.65 0.26
N GLU A 66 -1.15 -11.37 -0.55
CA GLU A 66 -1.36 -11.39 -2.02
C GLU A 66 -2.70 -12.04 -2.36
N GLU A 67 -3.04 -13.16 -1.70
CA GLU A 67 -4.34 -13.79 -1.86
C GLU A 67 -5.44 -12.81 -1.42
N ALA A 68 -5.35 -12.18 -0.25
CA ALA A 68 -6.36 -11.23 0.22
C ALA A 68 -6.60 -10.06 -0.76
N LEU A 69 -5.52 -9.51 -1.36
CA LEU A 69 -5.62 -8.48 -2.40
C LEU A 69 -6.41 -8.97 -3.62
N VAL A 70 -6.01 -10.12 -4.17
CA VAL A 70 -6.63 -10.69 -5.36
C VAL A 70 -8.11 -10.99 -5.08
N HIS A 71 -8.42 -11.59 -3.94
CA HIS A 71 -9.81 -11.89 -3.55
C HIS A 71 -10.65 -10.61 -3.40
N MET A 72 -10.16 -9.59 -2.71
CA MET A 72 -10.88 -8.30 -2.56
C MET A 72 -11.08 -7.60 -3.90
N SER A 73 -10.06 -7.60 -4.76
CA SER A 73 -10.12 -6.97 -6.09
C SER A 73 -11.07 -7.72 -7.03
N LEU A 74 -11.06 -9.06 -6.98
CA LEU A 74 -11.99 -9.90 -7.73
C LEU A 74 -13.43 -9.71 -7.25
N LEU A 75 -13.67 -9.56 -5.94
CA LEU A 75 -15.01 -9.27 -5.41
C LEU A 75 -15.55 -7.93 -5.92
N ILE A 76 -14.72 -6.88 -5.91
CA ILE A 76 -15.10 -5.55 -6.45
C ILE A 76 -15.47 -5.66 -7.94
N VAL A 77 -14.64 -6.35 -8.72
CA VAL A 77 -14.88 -6.58 -10.16
C VAL A 77 -16.14 -7.42 -10.41
N PHE A 78 -16.36 -8.44 -9.58
CA PHE A 78 -17.53 -9.30 -9.65
C PHE A 78 -18.82 -8.52 -9.39
N VAL A 79 -18.88 -7.76 -8.29
CA VAL A 79 -20.04 -6.91 -7.95
C VAL A 79 -20.34 -5.92 -9.09
N GLN A 80 -19.31 -5.35 -9.70
CA GLN A 80 -19.49 -4.38 -10.79
C GLN A 80 -19.99 -5.00 -12.09
N ASN A 81 -19.49 -6.18 -12.46
CA ASN A 81 -19.66 -6.76 -13.79
C ASN A 81 -20.49 -8.05 -13.80
N TYR A 82 -21.18 -8.38 -12.69
CA TYR A 82 -21.95 -9.62 -12.57
C TYR A 82 -22.99 -9.82 -13.68
N LYS A 83 -23.50 -8.71 -14.26
CA LYS A 83 -24.46 -8.74 -15.38
C LYS A 83 -23.82 -8.97 -16.76
N LYS A 84 -22.50 -8.85 -16.91
CA LYS A 84 -21.80 -8.94 -18.21
C LYS A 84 -20.60 -9.89 -18.15
N THR A 85 -20.83 -11.17 -18.48
CA THR A 85 -19.81 -12.24 -18.42
C THR A 85 -18.55 -11.96 -19.25
N LYS A 86 -18.67 -11.41 -20.47
CA LYS A 86 -17.50 -11.11 -21.33
C LYS A 86 -16.62 -10.00 -20.75
N ARG A 87 -17.23 -8.98 -20.14
CA ARG A 87 -16.49 -7.88 -19.49
C ARG A 87 -15.90 -8.36 -18.17
N LEU A 88 -16.66 -9.12 -17.39
CA LEU A 88 -16.19 -9.73 -16.15
C LEU A 88 -14.91 -10.54 -16.36
N LEU A 89 -14.87 -11.42 -17.38
CA LEU A 89 -13.67 -12.21 -17.69
C LEU A 89 -12.47 -11.35 -18.10
N ARG A 90 -12.70 -10.24 -18.83
CA ARG A 90 -11.65 -9.30 -19.21
C ARG A 90 -11.10 -8.54 -18.00
N GLU A 91 -11.98 -8.07 -17.12
CA GLU A 91 -11.57 -7.40 -15.88
C GLU A 91 -10.87 -8.37 -14.92
N PHE A 92 -11.32 -9.62 -14.83
CA PHE A 92 -10.59 -10.68 -14.11
C PHE A 92 -9.21 -10.92 -14.70
N ALA A 93 -9.07 -10.95 -16.03
CA ALA A 93 -7.77 -11.03 -16.66
C ALA A 93 -6.88 -9.85 -16.25
N TYR A 94 -7.40 -8.62 -16.24
CA TYR A 94 -6.63 -7.44 -15.81
C TYR A 94 -6.23 -7.47 -14.33
N VAL A 95 -7.06 -8.04 -13.44
CA VAL A 95 -6.71 -8.23 -12.03
C VAL A 95 -5.58 -9.27 -11.91
N LEU A 96 -5.73 -10.41 -12.57
CA LEU A 96 -4.72 -11.49 -12.53
C LEU A 96 -3.39 -11.09 -13.17
N THR A 97 -3.41 -10.24 -14.20
CA THR A 97 -2.19 -9.71 -14.83
C THR A 97 -1.67 -8.45 -14.14
N PHE A 98 -2.25 -8.04 -13.00
CA PHE A 98 -1.91 -6.81 -12.26
C PHE A 98 -1.93 -5.54 -13.13
N THR A 99 -2.64 -5.56 -14.25
CA THR A 99 -2.70 -4.44 -15.21
C THR A 99 -3.90 -3.53 -14.93
N LYS A 100 -4.85 -3.97 -14.11
CA LYS A 100 -6.07 -3.22 -13.76
C LYS A 100 -5.79 -1.78 -13.29
N PRO A 101 -4.82 -1.51 -12.38
CA PRO A 101 -4.42 -0.16 -12.03
C PRO A 101 -4.17 0.78 -13.20
N GLY A 102 -3.41 0.32 -14.20
CA GLY A 102 -3.04 1.12 -15.37
C GLY A 102 -4.22 1.32 -16.31
N VAL A 103 -5.02 0.27 -16.51
CA VAL A 103 -6.21 0.33 -17.36
C VAL A 103 -7.27 1.27 -16.76
N ASP A 104 -7.52 1.19 -15.46
CA ASP A 104 -8.50 2.03 -14.78
C ASP A 104 -8.05 3.49 -14.73
N ALA A 105 -6.77 3.74 -14.44
CA ALA A 105 -6.20 5.10 -14.51
C ALA A 105 -6.29 5.69 -15.93
N TYR A 106 -6.00 4.88 -16.96
CA TYR A 106 -6.14 5.30 -18.36
C TYR A 106 -7.59 5.65 -18.71
N ARG A 107 -8.56 4.82 -18.29
CA ARG A 107 -9.99 5.08 -18.51
C ARG A 107 -10.47 6.37 -17.85
N VAL A 108 -10.00 6.65 -16.63
CA VAL A 108 -10.29 7.90 -15.94
C VAL A 108 -9.65 9.09 -16.66
N ALA A 109 -8.41 8.95 -17.14
CA ALA A 109 -7.68 10.02 -17.84
C ALA A 109 -8.32 10.42 -19.17
N ILE A 110 -8.89 9.46 -19.92
CA ILE A 110 -9.63 9.76 -21.17
C ILE A 110 -11.07 10.22 -20.92
N GLY A 111 -11.52 10.28 -19.66
CA GLY A 111 -12.90 10.64 -19.33
C GLY A 111 -13.93 9.65 -19.85
N ALA A 112 -13.63 8.35 -19.81
CA ALA A 112 -14.57 7.32 -20.25
C ALA A 112 -15.88 7.40 -19.44
N GLU A 113 -17.01 7.42 -20.15
CA GLU A 113 -18.34 7.37 -19.55
C GLU A 113 -18.61 5.99 -18.92
N ALA A 114 -19.50 5.96 -17.94
CA ALA A 114 -19.94 4.71 -17.34
C ALA A 114 -20.66 3.85 -18.40
N GLU A 115 -20.07 2.71 -18.77
CA GLU A 115 -20.74 1.82 -19.73
C GLU A 115 -22.09 1.32 -19.18
N VAL A 116 -23.09 1.21 -20.06
CA VAL A 116 -24.45 0.77 -19.72
C VAL A 116 -24.42 -0.56 -18.95
N GLY A 117 -24.90 -0.55 -17.70
CA GLY A 117 -24.95 -1.71 -16.81
C GLY A 117 -23.80 -1.83 -15.80
N SER A 118 -22.88 -0.87 -15.74
CA SER A 118 -21.91 -0.73 -14.64
C SER A 118 -22.57 -0.13 -13.39
N MET A 119 -22.19 -0.60 -12.19
CA MET A 119 -22.69 -0.05 -10.92
C MET A 119 -22.02 1.26 -10.54
N PHE A 120 -20.76 1.46 -10.92
CA PHE A 120 -19.97 2.63 -10.54
C PHE A 120 -19.42 3.34 -11.77
N ALA A 121 -19.26 4.65 -11.67
CA ALA A 121 -18.51 5.42 -12.66
C ALA A 121 -17.01 5.02 -12.63
N PRO A 122 -16.27 5.12 -13.75
CA PRO A 122 -14.87 4.70 -13.83
C PRO A 122 -13.95 5.34 -12.79
N LYS A 123 -14.20 6.60 -12.43
CA LYS A 123 -13.47 7.28 -11.33
C LYS A 123 -13.68 6.60 -9.99
N SER A 124 -14.91 6.17 -9.68
CA SER A 124 -15.21 5.48 -8.42
C SER A 124 -14.64 4.06 -8.42
N GLU A 125 -14.69 3.35 -9.55
CA GLU A 125 -14.06 2.03 -9.72
C GLU A 125 -12.54 2.08 -9.43
N LEU A 126 -11.85 3.09 -9.98
CA LEU A 126 -10.42 3.31 -9.69
C LEU A 126 -10.20 3.55 -8.20
N ILE A 127 -10.99 4.41 -7.56
CA ILE A 127 -10.85 4.74 -6.13
C ILE A 127 -11.00 3.48 -5.26
N TYR A 128 -12.02 2.65 -5.51
CA TYR A 128 -12.24 1.44 -4.72
C TYR A 128 -11.13 0.41 -4.92
N THR A 129 -10.70 0.19 -6.16
CA THR A 129 -9.64 -0.78 -6.48
C THR A 129 -8.29 -0.33 -5.92
N LYS A 130 -7.94 0.95 -6.10
CA LYS A 130 -6.70 1.51 -5.53
C LYS A 130 -6.72 1.62 -4.02
N GLY A 131 -7.88 1.91 -3.43
CA GLY A 131 -8.07 1.88 -1.99
C GLY A 131 -7.87 0.49 -1.40
N ALA A 132 -8.39 -0.55 -2.08
CA ALA A 132 -8.16 -1.94 -1.69
C ALA A 132 -6.67 -2.30 -1.75
N GLU A 133 -5.99 -1.99 -2.85
CA GLU A 133 -4.53 -2.18 -3.00
C GLU A 133 -3.72 -1.48 -1.92
N LEU A 134 -4.05 -0.22 -1.62
CA LEU A 134 -3.40 0.54 -0.57
C LEU A 134 -3.54 -0.16 0.80
N PHE A 135 -4.73 -0.68 1.12
CA PHE A 135 -5.03 -1.29 2.42
C PHE A 135 -4.48 -2.71 2.57
N THR A 136 -4.58 -3.56 1.54
CA THR A 136 -4.20 -4.97 1.65
C THR A 136 -2.73 -5.22 1.33
N GLU A 137 -2.11 -4.37 0.51
CA GLU A 137 -0.74 -4.60 0.03
C GLU A 137 0.22 -3.50 0.50
N ALA A 138 -0.08 -2.23 0.19
CA ALA A 138 0.88 -1.16 0.42
C ALA A 138 1.15 -0.93 1.92
N ILE A 139 0.09 -0.75 2.73
CA ILE A 139 0.24 -0.49 4.18
C ILE A 139 0.89 -1.69 4.90
N PRO A 140 0.40 -2.95 4.76
CA PRO A 140 1.03 -4.10 5.39
C PRO A 140 2.46 -4.34 4.91
N GLY A 141 2.73 -4.15 3.62
CA GLY A 141 4.09 -4.23 3.06
C GLY A 141 5.04 -3.23 3.71
N THR A 142 4.61 -1.98 3.90
CA THR A 142 5.40 -0.97 4.62
C THR A 142 5.65 -1.35 6.08
N MET A 143 4.68 -1.96 6.77
CA MET A 143 4.86 -2.42 8.17
C MET A 143 5.89 -3.55 8.26
N ILE A 144 5.80 -4.55 7.38
CA ILE A 144 6.74 -5.68 7.34
C ILE A 144 8.14 -5.20 6.97
N GLN A 145 8.25 -4.32 5.97
CA GLN A 145 9.51 -3.71 5.55
C GLN A 145 10.18 -2.92 6.70
N MET A 146 9.39 -2.22 7.51
CA MET A 146 9.88 -1.54 8.72
C MET A 146 10.37 -2.56 9.77
N TYR A 147 9.62 -3.62 10.02
CA TYR A 147 10.01 -4.67 10.95
C TYR A 147 11.34 -5.33 10.54
N ALA A 148 11.46 -5.75 9.28
CA ALA A 148 12.69 -6.33 8.75
C ALA A 148 13.89 -5.39 8.87
N PHE A 149 13.68 -4.08 8.68
CA PHE A 149 14.72 -3.06 8.88
C PHE A 149 15.17 -2.94 10.34
N LEU A 150 14.25 -3.03 11.30
CA LEU A 150 14.55 -2.94 12.73
C LEU A 150 15.23 -4.21 13.28
N THR A 151 14.83 -5.39 12.82
CA THR A 151 15.40 -6.66 13.29
C THR A 151 16.67 -7.08 12.55
N GLY A 152 16.96 -6.48 11.40
CA GLY A 152 18.13 -6.78 10.60
C GLY A 152 19.42 -6.28 11.26
N SER A 153 20.47 -7.11 11.23
CA SER A 153 21.79 -6.76 11.79
C SER A 153 22.59 -5.76 10.94
N ASN A 154 22.16 -5.50 9.70
CA ASN A 154 22.81 -4.60 8.75
C ASN A 154 21.84 -3.51 8.30
N HIS A 155 21.99 -2.31 8.86
CA HIS A 155 21.23 -1.15 8.41
C HIS A 155 21.88 -0.57 7.15
N SER A 156 21.46 -1.06 5.99
CA SER A 156 21.90 -0.53 4.71
C SER A 156 21.15 0.77 4.38
N SER A 157 21.86 1.81 3.92
CA SER A 157 21.25 3.06 3.41
C SER A 157 20.21 2.79 2.32
N THR A 158 20.40 1.70 1.57
CA THR A 158 19.50 1.18 0.54
C THR A 158 18.13 0.78 1.11
N ALA A 159 18.10 0.19 2.30
CA ALA A 159 16.86 -0.25 2.94
C ALA A 159 16.04 0.94 3.46
N ILE A 160 16.72 1.97 3.98
CA ILE A 160 16.08 3.23 4.43
C ILE A 160 15.45 3.95 3.23
N PHE A 161 16.18 4.08 2.13
CA PHE A 161 15.64 4.72 0.93
C PHE A 161 14.41 3.97 0.40
N SER A 162 14.49 2.64 0.34
CA SER A 162 13.38 1.77 -0.06
C SER A 162 12.14 1.95 0.84
N LEU A 163 12.34 2.06 2.16
CA LEU A 163 11.27 2.31 3.12
C LEU A 163 10.63 3.68 2.91
N ILE A 164 11.44 4.73 2.69
CA ILE A 164 10.95 6.09 2.42
C ILE A 164 10.11 6.10 1.14
N VAL A 165 10.59 5.48 0.06
CA VAL A 165 9.86 5.41 -1.22
C VAL A 165 8.53 4.69 -1.04
N SER A 166 8.50 3.60 -0.27
CA SER A 166 7.28 2.84 0.05
C SER A 166 6.25 3.73 0.76
N VAL A 167 6.65 4.40 1.86
CA VAL A 167 5.79 5.32 2.62
C VAL A 167 5.28 6.47 1.76
N VAL A 168 6.16 7.12 1.02
CA VAL A 168 5.84 8.27 0.15
C VAL A 168 4.87 7.83 -0.96
N THR A 169 5.08 6.68 -1.58
CA THR A 169 4.20 6.21 -2.67
C THR A 169 2.79 5.87 -2.14
N ALA A 170 2.71 5.21 -0.99
CA ALA A 170 1.44 4.91 -0.33
C ALA A 170 0.71 6.20 0.10
N ALA A 171 1.43 7.14 0.70
CA ALA A 171 0.88 8.45 1.10
C ALA A 171 0.41 9.26 -0.10
N PHE A 172 1.16 9.26 -1.21
CA PHE A 172 0.78 9.97 -2.43
C PHE A 172 -0.51 9.38 -3.02
N THR A 173 -0.62 8.06 -3.07
CA THR A 173 -1.81 7.36 -3.53
C THR A 173 -3.02 7.68 -2.65
N SER A 174 -2.88 7.54 -1.32
CA SER A 174 -3.96 7.83 -0.36
C SER A 174 -4.43 9.29 -0.43
N ASN A 175 -3.48 10.22 -0.51
CA ASN A 175 -3.76 11.65 -0.62
C ASN A 175 -4.45 11.98 -1.95
N GLY A 176 -3.98 11.42 -3.06
CA GLY A 176 -4.59 11.58 -4.38
C GLY A 176 -6.06 11.13 -4.39
N LEU A 177 -6.36 9.95 -3.82
CA LEU A 177 -7.73 9.46 -3.70
C LEU A 177 -8.62 10.41 -2.89
N SER A 178 -8.16 10.86 -1.73
CA SER A 178 -8.92 11.76 -0.86
C SER A 178 -9.15 13.12 -1.50
N PHE A 179 -8.12 13.64 -2.16
CA PHE A 179 -8.16 14.91 -2.87
C PHE A 179 -9.12 14.88 -4.07
N ASP A 180 -9.10 13.79 -4.86
CA ASP A 180 -10.03 13.60 -5.98
C ASP A 180 -11.49 13.48 -5.54
N GLN A 181 -11.72 12.92 -4.36
CA GLN A 181 -13.05 12.85 -3.75
C GLN A 181 -13.50 14.22 -3.21
N ASP A 182 -12.60 14.97 -2.57
CA ASP A 182 -12.92 16.30 -2.06
C ASP A 182 -13.22 17.29 -3.17
N LEU A 183 -12.49 17.26 -4.29
CA LEU A 183 -12.71 18.15 -5.43
C LEU A 183 -13.96 17.81 -6.26
N ASP A 184 -14.68 16.74 -5.93
CA ASP A 184 -15.87 16.33 -6.65
C ASP A 184 -17.07 17.24 -6.33
N LYS A 185 -17.62 17.91 -7.34
CA LYS A 185 -18.67 18.91 -7.19
C LYS A 185 -19.96 18.32 -6.65
N GLU A 186 -20.33 17.12 -7.09
CA GLU A 186 -21.57 16.47 -6.66
C GLU A 186 -21.48 16.08 -5.18
N LYS A 187 -20.30 15.62 -4.75
CA LYS A 187 -20.04 15.27 -3.35
C LYS A 187 -20.04 16.48 -2.43
N ARG A 188 -19.41 17.59 -2.85
CA ARG A 188 -19.46 18.88 -2.13
C ARG A 188 -20.89 19.39 -1.96
N LYS A 189 -21.73 19.21 -2.98
CA LYS A 189 -23.13 19.63 -2.93
C LYS A 189 -23.97 18.74 -2.01
N HIS A 190 -23.73 17.43 -2.03
CA HIS A 190 -24.51 16.48 -1.24
C HIS A 190 -24.10 16.44 0.24
N SER A 191 -22.81 16.62 0.54
CA SER A 191 -22.27 16.53 1.91
C SER A 191 -21.23 17.63 2.16
N PRO A 192 -21.65 18.90 2.25
CA PRO A 192 -20.75 20.05 2.41
C PRO A 192 -20.01 20.06 3.76
N ASP A 193 -20.51 19.36 4.77
CA ASP A 193 -19.84 19.26 6.07
C ASP A 193 -18.62 18.32 6.04
N PHE A 194 -18.57 17.42 5.06
CA PHE A 194 -17.51 16.42 4.91
C PHE A 194 -16.53 16.75 3.78
N TYR A 195 -17.05 17.25 2.65
CA TYR A 195 -16.26 17.63 1.48
C TYR A 195 -16.23 19.15 1.29
N GLY A 196 -15.16 19.66 0.70
CA GLY A 196 -14.92 21.10 0.49
C GLY A 196 -13.82 21.68 1.37
N TYR A 197 -13.03 20.84 2.06
CA TYR A 197 -11.90 21.33 2.86
C TYR A 197 -10.70 21.76 1.99
N VAL A 198 -10.64 21.33 0.72
CA VAL A 198 -9.63 21.84 -0.23
C VAL A 198 -10.12 23.15 -0.85
N PRO A 199 -9.36 24.26 -0.71
CA PRO A 199 -9.74 25.54 -1.27
C PRO A 199 -9.74 25.54 -2.80
N GLU A 200 -10.53 26.44 -3.41
CA GLU A 200 -10.64 26.52 -4.87
C GLU A 200 -9.45 27.20 -5.55
N GLU A 201 -8.80 28.14 -4.84
CA GLU A 201 -7.63 28.87 -5.32
C GLU A 201 -6.45 27.92 -5.62
N LYS A 202 -5.77 28.13 -6.75
CA LYS A 202 -4.71 27.22 -7.25
C LYS A 202 -3.56 27.05 -6.25
N ASP A 203 -3.06 28.16 -5.70
CA ASP A 203 -1.91 28.14 -4.78
C ASP A 203 -2.28 27.51 -3.44
N ALA A 204 -3.46 27.85 -2.92
CA ALA A 204 -3.97 27.29 -1.68
C ALA A 204 -4.22 25.77 -1.83
N LYS A 205 -4.76 25.34 -2.97
CA LYS A 205 -4.99 23.93 -3.31
C LYS A 205 -3.70 23.12 -3.34
N ALA A 206 -2.65 23.64 -3.98
CA ALA A 206 -1.34 23.00 -4.01
C ALA A 206 -0.72 22.89 -2.61
N LYS A 207 -0.84 23.95 -1.79
CA LYS A 207 -0.38 23.95 -0.39
C LYS A 207 -1.15 22.93 0.46
N THR A 208 -2.47 22.85 0.31
CA THR A 208 -3.31 21.87 1.01
C THR A 208 -2.92 20.44 0.60
N PHE A 209 -2.74 20.19 -0.70
CA PHE A 209 -2.29 18.87 -1.18
C PHE A 209 -0.93 18.48 -0.56
N LEU A 210 0.04 19.40 -0.55
CA LEU A 210 1.36 19.16 0.03
C LEU A 210 1.28 18.90 1.55
N ALA A 211 0.47 19.68 2.27
CA ALA A 211 0.29 19.51 3.71
C ALA A 211 -0.34 18.15 4.05
N MET A 212 -1.41 17.76 3.33
CA MET A 212 -2.03 16.45 3.50
C MET A 212 -1.05 15.32 3.17
N PHE A 213 -0.26 15.47 2.11
CA PHE A 213 0.74 14.47 1.70
C PHE A 213 1.84 14.26 2.75
N ILE A 214 2.39 15.34 3.32
CA ILE A 214 3.40 15.28 4.38
C ILE A 214 2.80 14.63 5.63
N MET A 215 1.59 15.06 6.02
CA MET A 215 0.89 14.50 7.17
C MET A 215 0.64 13.00 7.00
N ALA A 216 0.15 12.57 5.83
CA ALA A 216 -0.10 11.17 5.53
C ALA A 216 1.20 10.34 5.55
N SER A 217 2.30 10.88 5.03
CA SER A 217 3.62 10.23 5.05
C SER A 217 4.11 10.04 6.49
N CYS A 218 4.04 11.08 7.32
CA CYS A 218 4.42 11.02 8.73
C CYS A 218 3.54 10.05 9.52
N GLN A 219 2.22 10.05 9.27
CA GLN A 219 1.28 9.18 9.96
C GLN A 219 1.52 7.71 9.61
N LEU A 220 1.68 7.38 8.32
CA LEU A 220 1.96 6.02 7.87
C LEU A 220 3.31 5.54 8.39
N GLY A 221 4.37 6.36 8.27
CA GLY A 221 5.70 6.03 8.77
C GLY A 221 5.72 5.83 10.29
N GLY A 222 5.08 6.71 11.05
CA GLY A 222 4.97 6.62 12.49
C GLY A 222 4.21 5.38 12.95
N LYS A 223 3.08 5.05 12.31
CA LYS A 223 2.34 3.81 12.60
C LYS A 223 3.12 2.57 12.24
N ALA A 224 3.80 2.56 11.08
CA ALA A 224 4.64 1.44 10.68
C ALA A 224 5.77 1.21 11.70
N PHE A 225 6.40 2.29 12.19
CA PHE A 225 7.43 2.22 13.22
C PHE A 225 6.88 1.68 14.56
N ALA A 226 5.73 2.19 15.02
CA ALA A 226 5.09 1.71 16.24
C ALA A 226 4.68 0.22 16.16
N CYS A 227 4.07 -0.19 15.04
CA CYS A 227 3.71 -1.59 14.79
C CYS A 227 4.95 -2.48 14.73
N ALA A 228 6.03 -2.03 14.09
CA ALA A 228 7.27 -2.78 13.99
C ALA A 228 7.93 -2.99 15.37
N LEU A 229 7.98 -1.96 16.22
CA LEU A 229 8.45 -2.09 17.60
C LEU A 229 7.56 -3.04 18.42
N GLY A 230 6.23 -2.90 18.30
CA GLY A 230 5.30 -3.81 18.96
C GLY A 230 5.47 -5.26 18.50
N ALA A 231 5.80 -5.48 17.22
CA ALA A 231 6.01 -6.82 16.66
C ALA A 231 7.28 -7.50 17.20
N VAL A 232 8.30 -6.73 17.61
CA VAL A 232 9.50 -7.28 18.28
C VAL A 232 9.14 -7.89 19.64
N GLU A 233 8.24 -7.24 20.39
CA GLU A 233 7.78 -7.72 21.70
C GLU A 233 6.76 -8.86 21.56
N GLY A 234 5.87 -8.76 20.58
CA GLY A 234 4.97 -9.86 20.21
C GLY A 234 3.69 -9.41 19.49
N PRO A 235 3.03 -10.34 18.78
CA PRO A 235 1.87 -10.02 17.94
C PRO A 235 0.67 -9.47 18.73
N SER A 236 0.53 -9.84 20.01
CA SER A 236 -0.55 -9.37 20.88
C SER A 236 -0.50 -7.85 21.10
N ILE A 237 0.69 -7.26 21.16
CA ILE A 237 0.86 -5.81 21.36
C ILE A 237 0.46 -5.06 20.09
N VAL A 238 0.83 -5.58 18.92
CA VAL A 238 0.41 -5.03 17.63
C VAL A 238 -1.10 -5.06 17.49
N ALA A 239 -1.73 -6.20 17.81
CA ALA A 239 -3.18 -6.36 17.77
C ALA A 239 -3.88 -5.40 18.74
N ALA A 240 -3.35 -5.23 19.97
CA ALA A 240 -3.90 -4.28 20.94
C ALA A 240 -3.77 -2.82 20.47
N TYR A 241 -2.62 -2.44 19.89
CA TYR A 241 -2.39 -1.09 19.35
C TYR A 241 -3.37 -0.76 18.20
N ILE A 242 -3.47 -1.64 17.21
CA ILE A 242 -4.41 -1.47 16.09
C ILE A 242 -5.86 -1.50 16.59
N GLY A 243 -6.19 -2.42 17.49
CA GLY A 243 -7.53 -2.55 18.07
C GLY A 243 -7.94 -1.30 18.84
N LEU A 244 -7.04 -0.69 19.60
CA LEU A 244 -7.28 0.55 20.33
C LEU A 244 -7.52 1.73 19.38
N ASP A 245 -6.73 1.86 18.32
CA ASP A 245 -6.91 2.89 17.29
C ASP A 245 -8.29 2.79 16.61
N ILE A 246 -8.68 1.58 16.22
CA ILE A 246 -9.99 1.32 15.60
C ILE A 246 -11.12 1.58 16.60
N LEU A 247 -10.96 1.13 17.85
CA LEU A 247 -11.96 1.35 18.90
C LEU A 247 -12.14 2.84 19.19
N PHE A 248 -11.04 3.61 19.26
CA PHE A 248 -11.10 5.05 19.47
C PHE A 248 -11.79 5.77 18.30
N PHE A 249 -11.50 5.36 17.06
CA PHE A 249 -12.17 5.88 15.87
C PHE A 249 -13.68 5.58 15.87
N ILE A 250 -14.07 4.34 16.18
CA ILE A 250 -15.47 3.94 16.27
C ILE A 250 -16.16 4.70 17.40
N PHE A 251 -15.52 4.82 18.56
CA PHE A 251 -16.05 5.57 19.70
C PHE A 251 -16.27 7.04 19.35
N TYR A 252 -15.30 7.67 18.69
CA TYR A 252 -15.44 9.04 18.19
C TYR A 252 -16.64 9.19 17.24
N LYS A 253 -16.79 8.27 16.28
CA LYS A 253 -17.95 8.26 15.37
C LYS A 253 -19.28 8.01 16.09
N LEU A 254 -19.27 7.18 17.13
CA LEU A 254 -20.44 6.90 17.96
C LEU A 254 -20.87 8.16 18.73
N VAL A 255 -19.92 8.90 19.31
CA VAL A 255 -20.20 10.17 19.99
C VAL A 255 -20.78 11.22 19.02
N ARG A 256 -20.28 11.28 17.78
CA ARG A 256 -20.83 12.15 16.73
C ARG A 256 -22.19 11.69 16.19
N ARG A 257 -22.66 10.50 16.57
CA ARG A 257 -23.90 9.87 16.07
C ARG A 257 -23.89 9.66 14.55
N ASP A 258 -22.72 9.59 13.93
CA ASP A 258 -22.57 9.38 12.48
C ASP A 258 -23.16 8.04 12.00
N PHE A 259 -23.24 7.03 12.88
CA PHE A 259 -23.85 5.74 12.55
C PHE A 259 -25.37 5.79 12.33
N TRP A 260 -26.04 6.89 12.69
CA TRP A 260 -27.49 7.04 12.56
C TRP A 260 -27.93 7.69 11.25
N TYR A 261 -26.99 8.24 10.47
CA TYR A 261 -27.25 8.89 9.20
C TYR A 261 -26.60 8.10 8.06
N TRP A 262 -27.22 6.98 7.73
CA TRP A 262 -27.10 6.28 6.45
C TRP A 262 -28.48 5.80 6.01
#